data_AF-A0A176JA67-F1
#
_entry.id   AF-A0A176JA67-F1
#
_cell.length_a   1.000
_cell.length_b   1.000
_cell.length_c   1.000
_cell.angle_alpha   90.00
_cell.angle_beta   90.00
_cell.angle_gamma   90.00
#
_symmetry.space_group_name_H-M   'P 1'
#
loop_
_entity.id
_entity.type
_entity.pdbx_description
1 polymer ?
#
loop_
_entity_poly.entity_id
_entity_poly.type
_entity_poly.pdbx_seq_one_letter_code
_entity_poly.pdbx_strand_id
1 'polypeptide(L)' 'MGPSFIAIINPQSIIFSQEEVDQAAIKKIELRSAHYIPAEHIPKLVISDWKKDYLYGLQSLGLDLMITGPVKEDK' A
#
# COMPACT_ATOMS: atom_id res chain seq x y z
N MET A 1 13.86 2.48 -1.49
CA MET A 1 12.78 3.45 -1.76
C MET A 1 13.39 4.84 -1.76
N GLY A 2 13.28 5.60 -2.85
CA GLY A 2 13.88 6.94 -2.92
C GLY A 2 13.03 7.95 -2.15
N PRO A 3 13.64 9.00 -1.55
CA PRO A 3 12.90 10.04 -0.84
C PRO A 3 11.89 10.78 -1.73
N SER A 4 12.10 10.77 -3.05
CA SER A 4 11.19 11.36 -4.04
C SER A 4 9.78 10.78 -3.99
N PHE A 5 9.61 9.46 -3.81
CA PHE A 5 8.27 8.87 -3.79
C PHE A 5 7.46 9.32 -2.57
N ILE A 6 8.10 9.33 -1.39
CA ILE A 6 7.45 9.78 -0.14
C ILE A 6 7.16 11.28 -0.22
N ALA A 7 8.09 12.10 -0.73
CA ALA A 7 7.89 13.54 -0.83
C ALA A 7 6.80 13.94 -1.86
N ILE A 8 6.68 13.20 -2.97
CA ILE A 8 5.72 13.52 -4.04
C ILE A 8 4.30 13.05 -3.67
N ILE A 9 4.17 11.81 -3.17
CA ILE A 9 2.86 11.20 -2.91
C ILE A 9 2.37 11.52 -1.49
N ASN A 10 3.30 11.74 -0.54
CA ASN A 10 3.04 11.90 0.89
C ASN A 10 2.01 10.88 1.45
N PRO A 11 2.25 9.56 1.26
CA PRO A 11 1.28 8.57 1.67
C PRO A 11 1.19 8.52 3.20
N GLN A 12 0.01 8.21 3.74
CA GLN A 12 -0.13 7.93 5.18
C GLN A 12 0.47 6.57 5.55
N SER A 13 0.47 5.61 4.62
CA SER A 13 0.93 4.24 4.85
C SER A 13 1.42 3.60 3.55
N ILE A 14 2.38 2.69 3.67
CA ILE A 14 2.88 1.85 2.58
C ILE A 14 2.70 0.39 3.01
N ILE A 15 2.07 -0.39 2.15
CA ILE A 15 1.82 -1.82 2.38
C ILE A 15 2.82 -2.61 1.55
N PHE A 16 3.55 -3.50 2.20
CA PHE A 16 4.50 -4.43 1.60
C PHE A 16 3.92 -5.84 1.56
N SER A 17 4.29 -6.61 0.54
CA SER A 17 3.97 -8.03 0.46
C SER A 17 4.76 -8.82 1.51
N GLN A 18 4.07 -9.68 2.25
CA GLN A 18 4.70 -10.61 3.19
C GLN A 18 5.65 -11.63 2.53
N GLU A 19 5.53 -11.83 1.21
CA GLU A 19 6.42 -12.74 0.47
C GLU A 19 7.79 -12.11 0.18
N GLU A 20 7.88 -10.78 0.18
CA GLU A 20 9.08 -10.03 -0.23
C GLU A 20 9.82 -9.40 0.95
N VAL A 21 9.08 -9.09 2.03
CA VAL A 21 9.58 -8.27 3.13
C VAL A 21 9.17 -8.87 4.47
N ASP A 22 10.14 -8.93 5.39
CA ASP A 22 9.92 -9.29 6.78
C ASP A 22 10.05 -8.09 7.72
N GLN A 23 9.79 -8.32 9.01
CA GLN A 23 9.86 -7.27 10.03
C GLN A 23 11.28 -6.67 10.18
N ALA A 24 12.32 -7.46 9.92
CA ALA A 24 13.70 -6.98 10.00
C ALA A 24 14.01 -6.02 8.84
N ALA A 25 13.51 -6.32 7.64
CA ALA A 25 13.61 -5.46 6.48
C ALA A 25 12.83 -4.14 6.68
N ILE A 26 11.62 -4.18 7.25
CA ILE A 26 10.86 -2.97 7.59
C ILE A 26 11.64 -2.05 8.52
N LYS A 27 12.21 -2.58 9.62
CA LYS A 27 13.03 -1.79 10.56
C LYS A 27 14.23 -1.15 9.89
N LYS A 28 14.88 -1.86 8.95
CA LYS A 28 16.00 -1.31 8.18
C LYS A 28 15.56 -0.20 7.23
N ILE A 29 14.39 -0.34 6.61
CA ILE A 29 13.82 0.70 5.75
C ILE A 29 13.53 1.95 6.56
N GLU A 30 12.87 1.81 7.71
CA GLU A 30 12.54 2.92 8.62
C GLU A 30 13.80 3.68 9.07
N LEU A 31 14.82 2.96 9.54
CA LEU A 31 16.09 3.54 9.97
C LEU A 31 16.78 4.31 8.84
N ARG A 32 16.77 3.77 7.62
CA ARG A 32 17.40 4.43 6.46
C ARG A 32 16.58 5.63 6.00
N SER A 33 15.25 5.55 6.03
CA SER A 33 14.36 6.65 5.63
C SER A 33 14.49 7.86 6.56
N ALA A 34 14.72 7.63 7.86
CA ALA A 34 14.96 8.70 8.83
C ALA A 34 16.19 9.57 8.54
N HIS A 35 17.10 9.13 7.67
CA HIS A 35 18.23 9.96 7.23
C HIS A 35 17.82 11.05 6.22
N TYR A 36 16.73 10.82 5.47
CA TYR A 36 16.33 11.68 4.37
C TYR A 36 15.05 12.47 4.65
N ILE A 37 14.25 12.01 5.60
CA ILE A 37 12.91 12.54 5.88
C ILE A 37 12.72 12.60 7.41
N PRO A 38 12.18 13.71 7.96
CA PRO A 38 11.84 13.79 9.38
C PRO A 38 10.92 12.64 9.78
N ALA A 39 11.10 12.11 10.99
CA ALA A 39 10.35 10.96 11.50
C ALA A 39 8.81 11.15 11.40
N GLU A 40 8.33 12.37 11.57
CA GLU A 40 6.90 12.75 11.48
C GLU A 40 6.31 12.55 10.07
N HIS A 41 7.16 12.56 9.04
CA HIS A 41 6.74 12.37 7.64
C HIS A 41 7.06 10.95 7.13
N ILE A 42 7.53 10.05 7.99
CA ILE A 42 7.72 8.66 7.61
C ILE A 42 6.34 7.97 7.62
N PRO A 43 5.88 7.43 6.48
CA PRO A 43 4.62 6.70 6.45
C PRO A 43 4.68 5.43 7.31
N LYS A 44 3.52 5.00 7.79
CA LYS A 44 3.42 3.69 8.45
C LYS A 44 3.76 2.59 7.45
N LEU A 45 4.72 1.74 7.80
CA LEU A 45 5.11 0.61 6.97
C LEU A 45 4.40 -0.65 7.48
N VAL A 46 3.56 -1.23 6.64
CA VAL A 46 2.69 -2.37 6.98
C VAL A 46 3.08 -3.57 6.13
N ILE A 47 3.09 -4.76 6.70
CA ILE A 47 3.24 -6.02 5.95
C ILE A 47 1.86 -6.67 5.89
N SER A 48 1.44 -7.10 4.70
CA SER A 48 0.15 -7.75 4.50
C SER A 48 0.25 -8.98 3.60
N ASP A 49 -0.76 -9.85 3.71
CA ASP A 49 -0.96 -10.98 2.82
C ASP A 49 -1.62 -10.50 1.52
N TRP A 50 -0.79 -10.16 0.54
CA TRP A 50 -1.27 -9.64 -0.73
C TRP A 50 -2.16 -10.61 -1.50
N LYS A 51 -1.98 -11.93 -1.33
CA LYS A 51 -2.88 -12.91 -1.98
C LYS A 51 -4.28 -12.79 -1.39
N LYS A 52 -4.36 -12.68 -0.07
CA LYS A 52 -5.62 -12.48 0.64
C LYS A 52 -6.24 -11.13 0.29
N ASP A 53 -5.45 -10.05 0.30
CA ASP A 53 -5.90 -8.71 -0.05
C ASP A 53 -6.44 -8.65 -1.49
N TYR A 54 -5.76 -9.29 -2.43
CA TYR A 54 -6.19 -9.39 -3.82
C TYR A 54 -7.53 -10.13 -3.96
N LEU A 55 -7.67 -11.29 -3.31
CA LEU A 55 -8.92 -12.05 -3.34
C LEU A 55 -10.08 -11.26 -2.73
N TYR A 56 -9.85 -10.56 -1.62
CA TYR A 56 -10.89 -9.69 -1.04
C TYR A 56 -11.23 -8.51 -1.93
N GLY A 57 -10.24 -7.89 -2.58
CA GLY A 57 -10.47 -6.83 -3.55
C GLY A 57 -11.36 -7.29 -4.70
N LEU A 58 -11.10 -8.47 -5.26
CA LEU A 58 -11.94 -9.06 -6.32
C LEU A 58 -13.36 -9.36 -5.85
N GLN A 59 -13.51 -9.88 -4.63
CA GLN A 59 -14.82 -10.15 -4.04
C GLN A 59 -15.61 -8.85 -3.81
N SER A 60 -14.97 -7.83 -3.24
CA SER A 60 -15.58 -6.51 -3.03
C SER A 60 -16.02 -5.92 -4.37
N LEU A 61 -15.13 -5.90 -5.37
CA LEU A 61 -15.45 -5.38 -6.69
C LEU A 61 -16.61 -6.14 -7.35
N GLY A 62 -16.62 -7.47 -7.23
CA GLY A 62 -17.71 -8.30 -7.76
C GLY A 62 -19.05 -8.00 -7.10
N LEU A 63 -19.07 -7.86 -5.77
CA LEU A 63 -20.28 -7.48 -5.02
C LEU A 63 -20.74 -6.06 -5.39
N ASP A 64 -19.81 -5.11 -5.50
CA ASP A 64 -20.10 -3.74 -5.89
C ASP A 64 -20.78 -3.71 -7.26
N LEU A 65 -20.21 -4.41 -8.26
CA LEU A 65 -20.79 -4.51 -9.61
C LEU A 65 -22.17 -5.18 -9.64
N MET A 66 -22.41 -6.18 -8.78
CA MET A 66 -23.73 -6.81 -8.67
C MET A 66 -24.77 -5.86 -8.08
N ILE A 67 -24.39 -5.01 -7.13
CA ILE A 67 -25.28 -4.07 -6.44
C ILE A 67 -25.54 -2.83 -7.30
N THR A 68 -24.50 -2.23 -7.88
CA THR A 68 -24.61 -0.98 -8.65
C THR A 68 -24.99 -1.21 -10.11
N GLY A 69 -24.89 -2.45 -10.60
CA GLY A 69 -24.94 -2.78 -12.01
C GLY A 69 -23.63 -2.40 -12.74
N PRO A 70 -23.42 -2.89 -13.98
CA PRO A 70 -22.26 -2.52 -14.76
C PRO A 70 -22.28 -1.00 -15.05
N VAL A 71 -21.11 -0.36 -14.96
CA VAL A 71 -20.93 1.01 -15.44
C VAL A 71 -21.37 1.06 -16.90
N LYS A 72 -22.39 1.88 -17.21
CA LYS A 72 -22.79 2.09 -18.59
C LYS A 72 -21.65 2.78 -19.32
N GLU A 73 -21.17 2.19 -20.41
CA GLU A 73 -20.34 2.91 -21.37
C GLU A 73 -21.22 3.96 -22.05
N ASP A 74 -21.02 5.23 -21.72
CA ASP A 74 -21.55 6.34 -22.51
C ASP A 74 -20.85 6.30 -23.88
N LYS A 75 -21.58 5.80 -24.89
CA LYS A 75 -21.22 5.92 -26.31
C LYS A 75 -21.65 7.26 -26.86
#